data_AF-V9V940-F1
#
_entry.id   AF-V9V940-F1
#
_cell.length_a   1.000
_cell.length_b   1.000
_cell.length_c   1.000
_cell.angle_alpha   90.00
_cell.angle_beta   90.00
_cell.angle_gamma   90.00
#
_symmetry.space_group_name_H-M   'P 1'
#
loop_
_entity.id
_entity.type
_entity.pdbx_description
1 polymer ?
#
loop_
_entity_poly.entity_id
_entity_poly.type
_entity_poly.pdbx_seq_one_letter_code
_entity_poly.pdbx_strand_id
1 'polypeptide(L)'
;MAREKIQIKKIDNATARQVTFSKRRRGLFKKAEELSILCDAEVGLIIFSATGRLFEFSSSSMKDIIERHSVHSKKILSPEQPSLDLNDLPAAMFVICH
;
A
#
# COMPACT_ATOMS: atom_id res chain seq x y z
N MET A 1 22.67 7.11 19.02
CA MET A 1 23.15 5.96 18.22
C MET A 1 22.82 6.24 16.76
N ALA A 2 23.82 6.26 15.88
CA ALA A 2 23.59 6.44 14.45
C ALA A 2 22.81 5.25 13.87
N ARG A 3 21.94 5.50 12.89
CA ARG A 3 21.16 4.45 12.23
C ARG A 3 22.02 3.77 11.19
N GLU A 4 22.34 2.50 11.40
CA GLU A 4 23.03 1.70 10.39
C GLU A 4 22.12 1.43 9.18
N LYS A 5 22.71 1.49 7.98
CA LYS A 5 22.04 1.12 6.73
C LYS A 5 21.92 -0.40 6.69
N ILE A 6 20.70 -0.90 6.48
CA ILE A 6 20.42 -2.33 6.32
C ILE A 6 20.02 -2.63 4.87
N GLN A 7 20.34 -3.84 4.38
CA GLN A 7 19.86 -4.31 3.08
C GLN A 7 18.33 -4.53 3.11
N ILE A 8 17.65 -4.30 1.98
CA ILE A 8 16.22 -4.59 1.84
C ILE A 8 16.06 -6.08 1.49
N LYS A 9 16.08 -6.91 2.53
CA LYS A 9 15.81 -8.34 2.48
C LYS A 9 15.09 -8.78 3.77
N LYS A 10 14.56 -10.00 3.81
CA LYS A 10 13.97 -10.55 5.04
C LYS A 10 15.00 -10.55 6.16
N ILE A 11 14.64 -10.03 7.33
CA ILE A 11 15.48 -10.06 8.53
C ILE A 11 15.40 -11.45 9.13
N ASP A 12 16.53 -12.15 9.26
CA ASP A 12 16.56 -13.54 9.73
C ASP A 12 16.24 -13.65 11.23
N ASN A 13 16.93 -12.84 12.04
CA ASN A 13 16.71 -12.81 13.49
C ASN A 13 15.26 -12.38 13.83
N ALA A 14 14.51 -13.26 14.49
CA ALA A 14 13.09 -13.05 14.77
C ALA A 14 12.81 -11.82 15.65
N THR A 15 13.62 -11.61 16.70
CA THR A 15 13.48 -10.46 17.60
C THR A 15 13.75 -9.15 16.86
N ALA A 16 14.84 -9.08 16.10
CA ALA A 16 15.16 -7.92 15.27
C ALA A 16 14.08 -7.64 14.22
N ARG A 17 13.52 -8.70 13.62
CA ARG A 17 12.40 -8.60 12.67
C ARG A 17 11.15 -8.03 13.33
N GLN A 18 10.78 -8.48 14.53
CA GLN A 18 9.62 -7.98 15.27
C GLN A 18 9.76 -6.52 15.69
N VAL A 19 10.94 -6.14 16.20
CA VAL A 19 11.23 -4.74 16.56
C VAL A 19 11.20 -3.86 15.31
N THR A 20 11.82 -4.32 14.23
CA THR A 20 11.83 -3.58 12.96
C THR A 20 10.44 -3.44 12.37
N PHE A 21 9.63 -4.51 12.36
CA PHE A 21 8.24 -4.47 11.94
C PHE A 21 7.46 -3.42 12.74
N SER A 22 7.56 -3.44 14.06
CA SER A 22 6.86 -2.50 14.93
C SER A 22 7.23 -1.04 14.65
N LYS A 23 8.54 -0.76 14.50
CA LYS A 23 9.06 0.58 14.21
C LYS A 23 8.67 1.05 12.79
N ARG A 24 8.86 0.21 11.78
CA ARG A 24 8.55 0.55 10.38
C ARG A 24 7.05 0.71 10.16
N ARG A 25 6.22 -0.19 10.70
CA ARG A 25 4.76 -0.09 10.66
C ARG A 25 4.29 1.24 11.22
N ARG A 26 4.78 1.63 12.40
CA ARG A 26 4.44 2.93 13.01
C ARG A 26 4.86 4.10 12.12
N GLY A 27 6.08 4.07 11.57
CA GLY A 27 6.55 5.11 10.66
C GLY A 27 5.72 5.20 9.37
N LEU A 28 5.30 4.06 8.83
CA LEU A 28 4.45 3.98 7.65
C LEU A 28 3.04 4.52 7.93
N PHE A 29 2.45 4.18 9.07
CA PHE A 29 1.15 4.72 9.50
C PHE A 29 1.20 6.24 9.61
N LYS A 30 2.24 6.77 10.25
CA LYS A 30 2.42 8.22 10.36
C LYS A 30 2.53 8.89 8.99
N LYS A 31 3.23 8.27 8.03
CA LYS A 31 3.35 8.81 6.66
C LYS A 31 2.03 8.75 5.89
N ALA A 32 1.25 7.68 6.07
CA ALA A 32 -0.09 7.57 5.49
C ALA A 32 -1.04 8.64 6.03
N GLU A 33 -1.01 8.88 7.34
CA GLU A 33 -1.76 9.94 8.01
C GLU A 33 -1.33 11.33 7.52
N GLU A 34 -0.03 11.64 7.55
CA GLU A 34 0.52 12.89 7.02
C GLU A 34 0.07 13.15 5.56
N LEU A 35 0.14 12.13 4.70
CA LEU A 35 -0.31 12.25 3.31
C LEU A 35 -1.81 12.52 3.19
N SER A 36 -2.64 11.81 3.96
CA SER A 36 -4.09 12.01 3.93
C SER A 36 -4.47 13.43 4.33
N ILE A 37 -3.81 13.99 5.35
CA ILE A 37 -4.10 15.34 5.85
C ILE A 37 -3.55 16.40 4.90
N LEU A 38 -2.30 16.29 4.45
CA LEU A 38 -1.65 17.32 3.65
C LEU A 38 -2.25 17.47 2.25
N CYS A 39 -2.79 16.38 1.71
CA CYS A 39 -3.27 16.34 0.33
C CYS A 39 -4.77 16.06 0.22
N ASP A 40 -5.51 16.04 1.35
CA ASP A 40 -6.93 15.67 1.40
C ASP A 40 -7.22 14.37 0.64
N ALA A 41 -6.36 13.38 0.83
CA ALA A 41 -6.38 12.12 0.09
C ALA A 41 -6.97 10.99 0.95
N GLU A 42 -7.82 10.16 0.36
CA GLU A 42 -8.27 8.93 1.01
C GLU A 42 -7.18 7.86 0.94
N VAL A 43 -6.69 7.45 2.11
CA VAL A 43 -5.57 6.51 2.24
C VAL A 43 -5.97 5.34 3.13
N GLY A 44 -5.82 4.13 2.61
CA GLY A 44 -6.00 2.88 3.34
C GLY A 44 -4.74 2.03 3.32
N LEU A 45 -4.41 1.40 4.44
CA LEU A 45 -3.26 0.51 4.60
C LEU A 45 -3.66 -0.72 5.40
N ILE A 46 -3.39 -1.90 4.86
CA ILE A 46 -3.67 -3.21 5.48
C ILE A 46 -2.36 -3.98 5.55
N ILE A 47 -2.00 -4.47 6.73
CA ILE A 47 -0.75 -5.21 6.97
C ILE A 47 -1.06 -6.47 7.77
N PHE A 48 -0.73 -7.62 7.19
CA PHE A 48 -0.67 -8.89 7.91
C PHE A 48 0.76 -9.18 8.36
N SER A 49 0.93 -9.40 9.66
CA SER A 49 2.22 -9.87 10.19
C SER A 49 2.45 -11.35 9.87
N ALA A 50 3.69 -11.81 10.02
CA ALA A 50 4.03 -13.23 9.87
C ALA A 50 3.30 -14.15 10.86
N THR A 51 2.71 -13.61 11.94
CA THR A 51 1.88 -14.35 12.90
C THR A 51 0.38 -14.27 12.57
N GLY A 52 0.00 -13.75 11.40
CA GLY A 52 -1.39 -13.60 10.96
C GLY A 52 -2.15 -12.44 11.59
N ARG A 53 -1.52 -11.64 12.48
CA ARG A 53 -2.18 -10.46 13.07
C ARG A 53 -2.35 -9.37 12.03
N LEU A 54 -3.58 -8.86 11.94
CA LEU A 54 -3.97 -7.70 11.14
C LEU A 54 -3.60 -6.39 11.86
N PHE A 55 -3.02 -5.47 11.11
CA PHE A 55 -2.84 -4.08 11.48
C PHE A 55 -3.30 -3.21 10.32
N GLU A 56 -4.17 -2.26 10.59
CA GLU A 56 -4.73 -1.39 9.57
C GLU A 56 -4.73 0.08 9.98
N PHE A 57 -4.71 0.93 8.97
CA PHE A 57 -4.90 2.37 9.07
C PHE A 57 -5.82 2.80 7.92
N SER A 58 -6.73 3.71 8.20
CA SER A 58 -7.63 4.33 7.23
C SER A 58 -7.80 5.79 7.61
N SER A 59 -7.73 6.70 6.64
CA SER A 59 -8.05 8.12 6.86
C SER A 59 -9.54 8.36 7.12
N SER A 60 -10.39 7.43 6.66
CA SER A 60 -11.85 7.42 6.84
C SER A 60 -12.32 6.01 7.22
N SER A 61 -13.36 5.46 6.57
CA SER A 61 -13.82 4.08 6.73
C SER A 61 -13.04 3.13 5.82
N MET A 62 -12.40 2.12 6.40
CA MET A 62 -11.69 1.08 5.63
C MET A 62 -12.64 0.37 4.66
N LYS A 63 -13.90 0.17 5.06
CA LYS A 63 -14.93 -0.44 4.21
C LYS A 63 -15.16 0.39 2.95
N ASP A 64 -15.28 1.71 3.09
CA ASP A 64 -15.61 2.62 1.99
C ASP A 64 -14.44 2.72 1.01
N ILE A 65 -13.20 2.75 1.53
CA ILE A 65 -11.98 2.70 0.71
C ILE A 65 -11.91 1.41 -0.11
N ILE A 66 -12.18 0.24 0.51
CA ILE A 66 -12.19 -1.05 -0.18
C ILE A 66 -13.31 -1.10 -1.22
N GLU A 67 -14.50 -0.60 -0.90
CA GLU A 67 -15.64 -0.54 -1.82
C GLU A 67 -15.31 0.32 -3.04
N ARG A 68 -14.77 1.53 -2.83
CA ARG A 68 -14.34 2.42 -3.91
C ARG A 68 -13.27 1.78 -4.79
N HIS A 69 -12.30 1.10 -4.19
CA HIS A 69 -11.29 0.34 -4.93
C HIS A 69 -11.92 -0.78 -5.77
N SER A 70 -12.87 -1.55 -5.22
CA SER A 70 -13.59 -2.62 -5.92
C SER A 70 -14.39 -2.10 -7.12
N VAL A 71 -15.06 -0.95 -6.97
CA VAL A 71 -15.76 -0.30 -8.08
C VAL A 71 -14.78 0.14 -9.17
N HIS A 72 -13.64 0.73 -8.79
CA HIS A 72 -12.63 1.18 -9.73
C HIS A 72 -11.94 0.01 -10.46
N SER A 73 -11.60 -1.06 -9.75
CA SER A 73 -10.96 -2.24 -10.35
C SER A 73 -11.87 -2.96 -11.34
N LYS A 74 -13.19 -3.01 -11.06
CA LYS A 74 -14.19 -3.54 -12.00
C LYS A 74 -14.29 -2.70 -13.27
N LYS A 75 -14.27 -1.36 -13.15
CA LYS A 75 -14.25 -0.45 -14.31
C LYS A 75 -13.01 -0.64 -15.19
N ILE A 76 -11.85 -0.92 -14.59
CA ILE A 76 -10.62 -1.22 -15.33
C ILE A 76 -10.74 -2.53 -16.12
N LEU A 77 -11.43 -3.53 -15.56
CA LEU A 77 -11.58 -4.86 -16.19
C LEU A 77 -12.71 -4.93 -17.23
N SER A 78 -13.55 -3.90 -17.33
CA SER A 78 -14.62 -3.79 -18.35
C SER A 78 -14.44 -2.51 -19.20
N PRO A 79 -13.55 -2.50 -20.20
CA PRO A 79 -13.45 -1.39 -21.13
C PRO A 79 -14.57 -1.49 -22.17
N GLU A 80 -15.73 -0.89 -21.90
CA GLU A 80 -16.51 -0.33 -23.00
C GLU A 80 -15.97 1.07 -23.29
N GLN A 81 -15.41 1.22 -24.50
CA GLN A 81 -14.81 2.44 -25.04
C GLN A 81 -15.82 3.60 -25.09
N PRO A 82 -15.34 4.84 -24.96
CA PRO A 82 -15.35 5.71 -26.13
C PRO A 82 -13.93 6.11 -26.51
N SER A 83 -13.66 5.93 -27.80
CA SER A 83 -12.43 6.17 -28.57
C SER A 83 -11.59 7.37 -28.16
N LEU A 84 -10.32 7.14 -27.81
CA LEU A 84 -9.20 8.03 -28.15
C LEU A 84 -8.00 7.16 -28.56
N ASP A 85 -7.39 7.55 -29.68
CA ASP A 85 -6.57 6.78 -30.63
C ASP A 85 -5.40 5.91 -30.13
N LEU A 86 -5.14 4.86 -30.93
CA LEU A 86 -4.33 3.65 -30.72
C LEU A 86 -2.78 3.83 -30.73
N ASN A 87 -2.20 4.98 -30.37
CA ASN A 87 -0.74 5.17 -30.53
C ASN A 87 0.08 5.56 -29.27
N ASP A 88 -0.50 5.67 -28.07
CA ASP A 88 0.26 6.08 -26.87
C ASP A 88 0.09 5.13 -25.67
N LEU A 89 0.62 3.92 -25.76
CA LEU A 89 0.76 3.04 -24.60
C LEU A 89 2.22 3.04 -24.09
N PRO A 90 2.59 3.83 -23.06
CA PRO A 90 3.81 3.56 -22.31
C PRO A 90 3.51 2.54 -21.20
N ALA A 91 3.94 1.30 -21.44
CA ALA A 91 4.72 0.46 -20.52
C ALA A 91 4.33 0.31 -19.03
N ALA A 92 3.11 0.56 -18.59
CA ALA A 92 2.71 0.37 -17.19
C ALA A 92 1.89 -0.91 -16.95
N MET A 93 2.39 -2.04 -17.48
CA MET A 93 1.91 -3.37 -17.12
C MET A 93 3.06 -4.17 -16.51
N PHE A 94 3.46 -3.79 -15.30
CA PHE A 94 4.37 -4.58 -14.48
C PHE A 94 3.93 -4.53 -13.02
N VAL A 95 2.94 -5.36 -12.67
CA VAL A 95 2.83 -5.95 -11.33
C VAL A 95 2.42 -7.40 -11.50
N ILE A 96 3.39 -8.25 -11.85
CA ILE A 96 3.28 -9.69 -11.63
C ILE A 96 3.82 -9.95 -10.22
N CYS A 97 2.94 -10.44 -9.36
CA CYS A 97 3.31 -11.15 -8.13
C CYS A 97 4.27 -12.29 -8.46
N HIS A 98 5.42 -12.32 -7.79
CA HIS A 98 6.12 -13.55 -7.45
C HIS A 98 6.64 -13.48 -6.01
#